data_AF-A0A8H7FVX9-F1
#
_entry.id   AF-A0A8H7FVX9-F1
#
_cell.length_a   1.000
_cell.length_b   1.000
_cell.length_c   1.000
_cell.angle_alpha   90.00
_cell.angle_beta   90.00
_cell.angle_gamma   90.00
#
_symmetry.space_group_name_H-M   'P 1'
#
loop_
_entity.id
_entity.type
_entity.pdbx_description
1 polymer ?
#
loop_
_entity_poly.entity_id
_entity_poly.type
_entity_poly.pdbx_seq_one_letter_code
_entity_poly.pdbx_strand_id
1 'polypeptide(L)'
;MLTFRYRAQIIPHVPQRVRAFFPSLNQYTPLSTFSEQATAGMSSSTFDIEANIRDGDSRAGLDERGTQEVMEIMRRERVNFDQARLIRHNQILARNGIDPSGMPLDSKAITRL
;
A
#
# COMPACT_ATOMS: atom_id res chain seq x y z
N MET A 1 -8.22 32.45 12.78
CA MET A 1 -8.25 31.77 11.46
C MET A 1 -6.85 31.35 10.97
N LEU A 2 -5.95 30.91 11.86
CA LEU A 2 -4.61 30.38 11.48
C LEU A 2 -4.50 28.88 11.78
N THR A 3 -5.11 28.44 12.88
CA THR A 3 -5.15 27.05 13.31
C THR A 3 -5.76 26.12 12.27
N PHE A 4 -6.80 26.54 11.53
CA PHE A 4 -7.42 25.74 10.47
C PHE A 4 -6.48 25.48 9.29
N ARG A 5 -5.55 26.41 8.99
CA ARG A 5 -4.61 26.30 7.86
C ARG A 5 -3.42 25.40 8.19
N TYR A 6 -2.94 25.44 9.44
CA TYR A 6 -1.84 24.60 9.91
C TYR A 6 -2.29 23.29 10.56
N ARG A 7 -3.59 23.01 10.61
CA ARG A 7 -4.13 21.82 11.28
C ARG A 7 -3.53 20.52 10.74
N ALA A 8 -3.30 20.42 9.43
CA ALA A 8 -2.75 19.23 8.80
C ALA A 8 -1.31 18.91 9.27
N GLN A 9 -0.52 19.92 9.66
CA GLN A 9 0.84 19.72 10.17
C GLN A 9 0.88 19.45 11.68
N ILE A 10 -0.07 20.02 12.42
CA ILE A 10 -0.11 19.92 13.89
C ILE A 10 -0.79 18.62 14.34
N ILE A 11 -1.90 18.23 13.69
CA ILE A 11 -2.71 17.06 14.07
C ILE A 11 -1.87 15.78 14.19
N PRO A 12 -0.95 15.43 13.27
CA PRO A 12 -0.12 14.23 13.37
C PRO A 12 0.76 14.14 14.63
N HIS A 13 1.15 15.29 15.20
CA HIS A 13 1.99 15.38 16.40
C HIS A 13 1.18 15.37 17.70
N VAL A 14 -0.16 15.40 17.62
CA VAL A 14 -1.02 15.36 18.81
C VAL A 14 -1.15 13.91 19.32
N PRO A 15 -0.91 13.65 20.62
CA PRO A 15 -1.07 12.32 21.21
C PRO A 15 -2.48 11.77 21.03
N GLN A 16 -2.59 10.46 20.80
CA GLN A 16 -3.85 9.77 20.51
C GLN A 16 -4.92 9.96 21.59
N ARG A 17 -4.51 10.09 22.86
CA ARG A 17 -5.40 10.37 24.01
C ARG A 17 -6.12 11.71 23.85
N VAL A 18 -5.43 12.74 23.39
CA VAL A 18 -6.02 14.08 23.22
C VAL A 18 -6.99 14.07 22.03
N ARG A 19 -6.67 13.34 20.96
CA ARG A 19 -7.58 13.21 19.79
C ARG A 19 -8.90 12.52 20.14
N ALA A 20 -8.88 11.55 21.06
CA ALA A 20 -10.08 10.84 21.49
C ALA A 20 -11.08 11.74 22.25
N PHE A 21 -10.61 12.78 22.95
CA PHE A 21 -11.47 13.72 23.66
C PHE A 21 -12.09 14.80 22.76
N PHE A 22 -11.57 14.98 21.54
CA PHE A 22 -12.03 16.00 20.60
C PHE A 22 -12.42 15.37 19.26
N PRO A 23 -13.68 14.90 19.09
CA PRO A 23 -14.13 14.20 17.87
C PRO A 23 -14.02 15.05 16.60
N SER A 24 -13.97 16.38 16.72
CA SER A 24 -13.71 17.30 15.60
C SER A 24 -12.30 17.19 15.01
N LEU A 25 -11.34 16.63 15.75
CA LEU A 25 -9.98 16.35 15.30
C LEU A 25 -9.86 15.02 14.57
N ASN A 26 -10.92 14.19 14.58
CA ASN A 26 -10.96 12.89 13.91
C ASN A 26 -11.37 13.02 12.43
N GLN A 27 -10.92 14.09 11.77
CA GLN A 27 -11.21 14.35 10.36
C GLN A 27 -10.44 13.38 9.46
N TYR A 28 -11.12 12.97 8.38
CA TYR A 28 -10.58 12.19 7.27
C TYR A 28 -9.17 12.65 6.90
N THR A 29 -8.18 11.79 7.11
CA THR A 29 -6.85 11.92 6.53
C THR A 29 -6.93 11.49 5.07
N PRO A 30 -6.67 12.40 4.11
CA PRO A 30 -6.59 11.99 2.71
C PRO A 30 -5.49 10.94 2.58
N LEU A 31 -5.81 9.85 1.87
CA LEU A 31 -4.86 8.78 1.57
C LEU A 31 -3.65 9.36 0.84
N SER A 32 -2.47 8.81 1.13
CA SER A 32 -1.22 9.15 0.45
C SER A 32 -1.41 9.05 -1.07
N THR A 33 -1.28 10.18 -1.77
CA THR A 33 -1.52 10.24 -3.21
C THR A 33 -0.39 9.53 -3.97
N PHE A 34 -0.69 9.08 -5.19
CA PHE A 34 0.27 8.47 -6.11
C PHE A 34 1.61 9.20 -6.27
N SER A 35 1.64 10.53 -6.05
CA SER A 35 2.86 11.35 -6.17
C SER A 35 3.98 10.94 -5.19
N GLU A 36 3.64 10.56 -3.96
CA GLU A 36 4.61 10.08 -2.98
C GLU A 36 5.13 8.67 -3.34
N GLN A 37 4.25 7.83 -3.91
CA GLN A 37 4.59 6.47 -4.33
C GLN A 37 5.51 6.47 -5.56
N ALA A 38 5.25 7.36 -6.53
CA ALA A 38 6.12 7.55 -7.69
C ALA A 38 7.53 8.01 -7.27
N THR A 39 7.62 8.97 -6.35
CA THR A 39 8.90 9.45 -5.81
C THR A 39 9.66 8.36 -5.06
N ALA A 40 8.95 7.39 -4.48
CA ALA A 40 9.54 6.26 -3.77
C ALA A 40 9.96 5.08 -4.67
N GLY A 41 9.91 5.23 -6.00
CA GLY A 41 10.35 4.21 -6.95
C GLY A 41 9.39 3.03 -7.07
N MET A 42 8.09 3.25 -6.84
CA MET A 42 7.05 2.23 -7.00
C MET A 42 6.51 2.13 -8.43
N SER A 43 7.32 2.47 -9.43
CA SER A 43 6.99 2.33 -10.84
C SER A 43 7.99 1.41 -11.53
N SER A 44 7.52 0.67 -12.53
CA SER A 44 8.35 -0.13 -13.42
C SER A 44 7.84 -0.03 -14.86
N SER A 45 8.61 -0.53 -15.82
CA SER A 45 8.19 -0.54 -17.22
C SER A 45 6.91 -1.35 -17.47
N THR A 46 6.60 -2.31 -16.60
CA THR A 46 5.37 -3.13 -16.67
C THR A 46 4.26 -2.58 -15.77
N PHE A 47 4.56 -1.57 -14.95
CA PHE A 47 3.65 -0.95 -14.02
C PHE A 47 3.91 0.54 -13.91
N ASP A 48 3.41 1.27 -14.91
CA ASP A 48 3.54 2.72 -14.98
C ASP A 48 2.41 3.39 -14.19
N ILE A 49 2.77 3.96 -13.04
CA ILE A 49 1.87 4.78 -12.22
C ILE A 49 1.88 6.23 -12.69
N GLU A 50 3.00 6.71 -13.26
CA GLU A 50 3.18 8.12 -13.61
C GLU A 50 2.27 8.56 -14.76
N ALA A 51 2.02 7.68 -15.74
CA ALA A 51 1.02 7.91 -16.77
C ALA A 51 -0.38 8.12 -16.18
N ASN A 52 -0.79 7.27 -15.24
CA ASN A 52 -2.12 7.36 -14.61
C ASN A 52 -2.29 8.66 -13.80
N ILE A 53 -1.22 9.13 -13.14
CA ILE A 53 -1.21 10.44 -12.45
C ILE A 53 -1.39 11.57 -13.46
N ARG A 54 -0.65 11.53 -14.57
CA ARG A 54 -0.68 12.56 -15.62
C ARG A 54 -2.06 12.66 -16.27
N ASP A 55 -2.72 11.52 -16.45
CA ASP A 55 -4.03 11.42 -17.10
C ASP A 55 -5.20 11.70 -16.12
N GLY A 56 -4.90 11.98 -14.84
CA GLY A 56 -5.90 12.33 -13.84
C GLY A 56 -6.80 11.17 -13.43
N ASP A 57 -6.28 9.93 -13.45
CA ASP A 57 -7.03 8.76 -13.00
C ASP A 57 -7.46 8.92 -11.53
N SER A 58 -8.75 8.73 -11.27
CA SER A 58 -9.39 8.86 -9.95
C SER A 58 -9.34 7.59 -9.12
N ARG A 59 -8.84 6.47 -9.66
CA ARG A 59 -8.67 5.22 -8.91
C ARG A 59 -7.65 5.43 -7.79
N ALA A 60 -7.92 4.91 -6.60
CA ALA A 60 -7.11 5.16 -5.39
C ALA A 60 -5.66 4.61 -5.40
N GLY A 61 -5.21 3.95 -6.47
CA GLY A 61 -3.86 3.43 -6.58
C GLY A 61 -3.57 2.17 -5.76
N LEU A 62 -2.29 1.96 -5.39
CA LEU A 62 -1.93 0.89 -4.47
C LEU A 62 -2.49 1.20 -3.08
N ASP A 63 -3.08 0.17 -2.46
CA ASP A 63 -3.44 0.20 -1.05
C ASP A 63 -2.22 0.54 -0.19
N GLU A 64 -2.38 1.43 0.80
CA GLU A 64 -1.30 1.93 1.66
C GLU A 64 -0.57 0.78 2.36
N ARG A 65 -1.32 -0.26 2.76
CA ARG A 65 -0.74 -1.47 3.37
C ARG A 65 0.10 -2.25 2.37
N GLY A 66 -0.37 -2.38 1.14
CA GLY A 66 0.37 -3.04 0.07
C GLY A 66 1.66 -2.32 -0.29
N THR A 67 1.59 -0.99 -0.39
CA THR A 67 2.73 -0.08 -0.58
C THR A 67 3.80 -0.28 0.50
N GLN A 68 3.40 -0.28 1.77
CA GLN A 68 4.34 -0.47 2.89
C GLN A 68 5.00 -1.86 2.86
N GLU A 69 4.23 -2.92 2.61
CA GLU A 69 4.77 -4.29 2.53
C GLU A 69 5.77 -4.43 1.37
N VAL A 70 5.50 -3.83 0.21
CA VAL A 70 6.44 -3.83 -0.92
C VAL A 70 7.73 -3.08 -0.55
N MET A 71 7.64 -1.89 0.05
CA MET A 71 8.84 -1.17 0.50
C MET A 71 9.66 -1.94 1.53
N GLU A 72 9.00 -2.66 2.43
CA GLU A 72 9.67 -3.50 3.41
C GLU A 72 10.43 -4.64 2.73
N ILE A 73 9.81 -5.34 1.79
CA ILE A 73 10.44 -6.41 1.02
C ILE A 73 11.61 -5.87 0.19
N MET A 74 11.45 -4.72 -0.49
CA MET A 74 12.54 -4.08 -1.22
C MET A 74 13.74 -3.77 -0.31
N ARG A 75 13.49 -3.21 0.88
CA ARG A 75 14.57 -2.90 1.85
C ARG A 75 15.23 -4.15 2.42
N ARG A 76 14.44 -5.18 2.74
CA ARG A 76 14.92 -6.41 3.39
C ARG A 76 15.67 -7.32 2.42
N GLU A 77 15.09 -7.58 1.25
CA GLU A 77 15.64 -8.52 0.26
C GLU A 77 16.56 -7.83 -0.77
N ARG A 78 16.63 -6.49 -0.76
CA ARG A 78 17.41 -5.66 -1.72
C ARG A 78 17.05 -5.95 -3.18
N VAL A 79 15.77 -6.11 -3.44
CA VAL A 79 15.22 -6.42 -4.76
C VAL A 79 14.55 -5.19 -5.39
N ASN A 80 14.32 -5.25 -6.70
CA ASN A 80 13.57 -4.21 -7.40
C ASN A 80 12.06 -4.30 -7.09
N PHE A 81 11.30 -3.29 -7.55
CA PHE A 81 9.87 -3.17 -7.30
C PHE A 81 9.07 -4.39 -7.80
N ASP A 82 9.33 -4.85 -9.02
CA ASP A 82 8.59 -5.98 -9.61
C ASP A 82 8.87 -7.30 -8.87
N GLN A 83 10.13 -7.53 -8.49
CA GLN A 83 10.53 -8.68 -7.67
C GLN A 83 9.88 -8.61 -6.28
N ALA A 84 9.87 -7.44 -5.64
CA ALA A 84 9.21 -7.28 -4.35
C ALA A 84 7.70 -7.56 -4.43
N ARG A 85 7.04 -7.12 -5.50
CA ARG A 85 5.63 -7.42 -5.76
C ARG A 85 5.39 -8.92 -5.95
N LEU A 86 6.25 -9.60 -6.71
CA LEU A 86 6.18 -11.05 -6.91
C LEU A 86 6.33 -11.80 -5.58
N ILE A 87 7.33 -11.44 -4.79
CA ILE A 87 7.58 -12.03 -3.46
C ILE A 87 6.36 -11.83 -2.55
N ARG A 88 5.84 -10.60 -2.48
CA ARG A 88 4.64 -10.28 -1.70
C ARG A 88 3.45 -11.14 -2.13
N HIS A 89 3.22 -11.27 -3.43
CA HIS A 89 2.12 -12.06 -3.96
C HIS A 89 2.26 -13.54 -3.57
N ASN A 90 3.44 -14.12 -3.74
CA ASN A 90 3.72 -15.50 -3.34
C ASN A 90 3.53 -15.72 -1.83
N GLN A 91 3.91 -14.75 -0.99
CA GLN A 91 3.65 -14.82 0.46
C GLN A 91 2.15 -14.78 0.79
N ILE A 92 1.35 -14.02 0.04
CA ILE A 92 -0.11 -14.02 0.19
C ILE A 92 -0.69 -15.38 -0.22
N LEU A 93 -0.27 -15.93 -1.37
CA LEU A 93 -0.71 -17.25 -1.82
C LEU A 93 -0.39 -18.32 -0.79
N ALA A 94 0.86 -18.38 -0.33
CA ALA A 94 1.30 -19.35 0.66
C ALA A 94 0.51 -19.26 1.97
N ARG A 95 0.25 -18.04 2.46
CA ARG A 95 -0.59 -17.81 3.67
C ARG A 95 -2.03 -18.30 3.51
N ASN A 96 -2.53 -18.37 2.28
CA ASN A 96 -3.86 -18.87 1.96
C ASN A 96 -3.86 -20.34 1.50
N GLY A 97 -2.75 -21.07 1.69
CA GLY A 97 -2.66 -22.47 1.30
C GLY A 97 -2.61 -22.68 -0.21
N ILE A 98 -2.06 -21.72 -0.96
CA ILE A 98 -1.92 -21.77 -2.42
C ILE A 98 -0.44 -21.76 -2.77
N ASP A 99 -0.04 -22.69 -3.62
CA ASP A 99 1.31 -22.82 -4.18
C ASP A 99 1.59 -21.70 -5.22
N PRO A 100 2.85 -21.33 -5.52
CA PRO A 100 3.15 -20.36 -6.57
C PRO A 100 2.64 -20.75 -7.97
N SER A 101 2.34 -22.03 -8.21
CA SER A 101 1.65 -22.48 -9.43
C SER A 101 0.15 -22.09 -9.48
N GLY A 102 -0.41 -21.59 -8.38
CA GLY A 102 -1.84 -21.32 -8.21
C GLY A 102 -2.64 -22.52 -7.70
N MET A 103 -2.00 -23.67 -7.48
CA MET A 103 -2.65 -24.88 -7.00
C MET A 103 -2.82 -24.88 -5.47
N PRO A 104 -3.90 -25.45 -4.91
CA PRO A 104 -4.02 -25.63 -3.47
C PRO A 104 -2.88 -26.52 -2.93
N LEU A 105 -2.35 -26.18 -1.75
CA LEU A 105 -1.40 -27.00 -1.00
C LEU A 105 -2.06 -28.17 -0.27
N ASP A 106 -3.40 -28.23 -0.25
CA ASP A 106 -4.13 -29.33 0.36
C ASP A 106 -3.99 -30.61 -0.48
N SER A 107 -3.38 -31.62 0.12
CA SER A 107 -3.25 -32.98 -0.43
C SER A 107 -4.58 -33.63 -0.86
N LYS A 108 -5.71 -33.18 -0.30
CA LYS A 108 -7.04 -33.69 -0.62
C LYS A 108 -7.76 -32.88 -1.70
N ALA A 109 -7.17 -31.81 -2.20
CA ALA A 109 -7.78 -31.01 -3.26
C ALA A 109 -7.91 -31.83 -4.55
N ILE A 110 -9.15 -32.12 -4.95
CA ILE A 110 -9.44 -32.75 -6.24
C ILE A 110 -9.31 -31.68 -7.32
N THR A 111 -8.29 -31.81 -8.15
CA THR A 111 -7.89 -30.78 -9.13
C THR A 111 -8.13 -31.20 -10.58
N ARG A 112 -8.73 -32.38 -10.78
CA ARG A 112 -8.94 -33.01 -12.09
C ARG A 112 -10.39 -33.49 -12.14
N LEU A 113 -11.08 -33.21 -13.25
CA LEU A 113 -12.43 -33.69 -13.57
C LEU A 113 -12.36 -34.88 -14.52
#